data_AF-A0A5J4P741-F1
#
_entry.id   AF-A0A5J4P741-F1
#
_cell.length_a   1.000
_cell.length_b   1.000
_cell.length_c   1.000
_cell.angle_alpha   90.00
_cell.angle_beta   90.00
_cell.angle_gamma   90.00
#
_symmetry.space_group_name_H-M   'P 1'
#
loop_
_entity.id
_entity.type
_entity.pdbx_description
1 polymer ?
#
loop_
_entity_poly.entity_id
_entity_poly.type
_entity_poly.pdbx_seq_one_letter_code
_entity_poly.pdbx_strand_id
1 'polypeptide(L)' 'ERMRELVFEFRIWDDICRTRLYPVTSDSNPGKATFVNVIGAKNPWEQTFQEKHLLWPISANEIQRNPSLTQNSGYE' A
#
# COMPACT_ATOMS: atom_id res chain seq x y z
N GLU A 1 0.15 -18.49 -3.68
CA GLU A 1 0.78 -18.51 -5.01
C GLU A 1 1.25 -17.16 -5.51
N ARG A 2 0.40 -16.29 -6.06
CA ARG A 2 0.82 -15.05 -6.75
C ARG A 2 1.91 -14.22 -6.05
N MET A 3 1.82 -14.00 -4.74
CA MET A 3 2.83 -13.24 -3.99
C MET A 3 4.22 -13.91 -4.00
N ARG A 4 4.26 -15.25 -3.92
CA ARG A 4 5.52 -16.00 -3.91
C ARG A 4 6.17 -16.03 -5.29
N GLU A 5 5.35 -16.11 -6.34
CA GLU A 5 5.82 -16.16 -7.72
C GLU A 5 6.37 -14.81 -8.19
N LEU A 6 5.73 -13.70 -7.81
CA LEU A 6 5.98 -12.37 -8.38
C LEU A 6 6.67 -11.39 -7.42
N VAL A 7 7.43 -11.91 -6.44
CA VAL A 7 7.95 -11.09 -5.32
C VAL A 7 8.88 -9.96 -5.76
N PHE A 8 9.64 -10.16 -6.84
CA PHE A 8 10.58 -9.17 -7.39
C PHE A 8 10.08 -8.49 -8.67
N GLU A 9 8.80 -8.64 -8.99
CA GLU A 9 8.20 -8.04 -10.20
C GLU A 9 7.43 -6.73 -9.94
N PHE A 10 7.58 -6.14 -8.74
CA PHE A 10 6.88 -4.91 -8.35
C PHE A 10 5.35 -4.99 -8.40
N ARG A 11 4.77 -6.19 -8.34
CA ARG A 11 3.31 -6.42 -8.43
C ARG A 11 2.58 -6.41 -7.09
N ILE A 12 3.31 -6.60 -5.99
CA ILE A 12 2.71 -6.81 -4.66
C ILE A 12 1.89 -5.60 -4.21
N TRP A 13 2.39 -4.38 -4.42
CA TRP A 13 1.70 -3.17 -3.98
C TRP A 13 0.35 -2.99 -4.67
N ASP A 14 0.30 -3.18 -5.99
CA ASP A 14 -0.95 -3.12 -6.75
C ASP A 14 -1.97 -4.16 -6.27
N ASP A 15 -1.49 -5.36 -5.91
CA ASP A 15 -2.33 -6.40 -5.34
C ASP A 15 -2.89 -6.02 -3.96
N ILE A 16 -2.07 -5.40 -3.10
CA ILE A 16 -2.51 -4.86 -1.80
C ILE A 16 -3.58 -3.78 -2.02
N CYS A 17 -3.35 -2.82 -2.91
CA CYS A 17 -4.29 -1.72 -3.15
C CYS A 17 -5.65 -2.20 -3.67
N ARG A 18 -5.67 -3.14 -4.63
CA ARG A 18 -6.93 -3.63 -5.20
C ARG A 18 -7.69 -4.58 -4.27
N THR A 19 -6.99 -5.34 -3.43
CA THR A 19 -7.63 -6.31 -2.51
C THR A 19 -7.90 -5.73 -1.13
N ARG A 20 -7.24 -4.61 -0.78
CA ARG A 20 -7.17 -4.06 0.57
C ARG A 20 -6.61 -5.05 1.61
N LEU A 21 -5.78 -6.00 1.16
CA LEU A 21 -5.18 -7.02 2.03
C LEU A 21 -3.66 -6.90 2.08
N TYR A 22 -3.11 -6.85 3.28
CA TYR A 22 -1.67 -6.80 3.54
C TYR A 22 -1.14 -8.18 3.98
N PRO A 23 -0.04 -8.69 3.38
CA PRO A 23 0.56 -9.95 3.78
C PRO A 23 1.35 -9.80 5.09
N VAL A 24 1.05 -10.64 6.07
CA VAL A 24 1.75 -10.73 7.36
C VAL A 24 2.38 -12.10 7.50
N THR A 25 3.68 -12.10 7.76
CA THR A 25 4.47 -13.29 8.08
C THR A 25 4.72 -13.39 9.57
N SER A 26 4.89 -14.61 10.08
CA SER A 26 5.18 -14.87 11.48
C SER A 26 6.41 -15.78 11.61
N ASP A 27 7.28 -15.50 12.58
CA ASP A 27 8.45 -16.32 12.88
C ASP A 27 8.06 -17.77 13.28
N SER A 28 6.86 -17.94 13.85
CA SER A 28 6.31 -19.24 14.22
C SER A 28 5.88 -20.11 13.02
N ASN A 29 5.80 -19.53 11.81
CA ASN A 29 5.32 -20.24 10.62
C ASN A 29 6.05 -19.75 9.36
N PRO A 30 7.36 -20.04 9.24
CA PRO A 30 8.19 -19.52 8.17
C PRO A 30 7.66 -19.94 6.79
N GLY A 31 7.69 -19.01 5.85
CA GLY A 31 7.23 -19.21 4.48
C GLY A 31 5.71 -19.14 4.28
N LYS A 32 4.90 -18.98 5.32
CA LYS A 32 3.45 -18.74 5.20
C LYS A 32 3.12 -17.28 5.49
N ALA A 33 2.29 -16.70 4.62
CA ALA A 33 1.74 -15.37 4.81
C ALA A 33 0.22 -15.49 5.04
N THR A 34 -0.25 -14.73 6.02
CA THR A 34 -1.67 -14.48 6.24
C THR A 34 -2.03 -13.11 5.69
N PHE A 35 -3.30 -12.88 5.36
CA PHE A 35 -3.74 -11.64 4.76
C PHE A 35 -4.69 -10.93 5.71
N VAL A 36 -4.33 -9.74 6.14
CA VAL A 36 -5.13 -8.88 7.04
C VAL A 36 -5.57 -7.63 6.30
N ASN A 37 -6.57 -6.91 6.80
CA ASN A 37 -6.95 -5.62 6.23
C ASN A 37 -5.74 -4.67 6.26
N VAL A 38 -5.41 -4.06 5.11
CA VAL A 38 -4.29 -3.13 5.00
C VAL A 38 -4.51 -1.91 5.88
N ILE A 39 -5.74 -1.41 6.01
CA ILE A 39 -6.02 -0.26 6.87
C ILE A 39 -5.93 -0.70 8.33
N GLY A 40 -5.02 -0.06 9.09
CA GLY A 40 -4.69 -0.46 10.46
C GLY A 40 -3.57 -1.48 10.57
N ALA A 41 -3.09 -2.07 9.46
CA ALA A 41 -1.91 -2.93 9.48
C ALA A 41 -0.63 -2.11 9.72
N LYS A 42 0.36 -2.73 10.36
CA LYS A 42 1.68 -2.16 10.59
C LYS A 42 2.68 -2.67 9.56
N ASN A 43 3.51 -1.79 9.04
CA ASN A 43 4.66 -2.17 8.24
C ASN A 43 5.82 -2.64 9.16
N PRO A 44 6.93 -3.18 8.60
CA PRO A 44 8.10 -3.61 9.37
C PRO A 44 8.79 -2.50 10.17
N TRP A 45 8.45 -1.23 9.92
CA TRP A 45 8.92 -0.05 10.63
C TRP A 45 7.89 0.50 11.62
N GLU A 46 6.90 -0.31 12.01
CA GLU A 46 5.85 0.02 12.99
C GLU A 46 4.90 1.17 12.59
N GLN A 47 4.93 1.62 11.33
CA GLN A 47 3.99 2.62 10.83
C GLN A 47 2.68 1.97 10.43
N THR A 48 1.57 2.64 10.78
CA THR A 48 0.22 2.15 10.50
C THR A 48 -0.29 2.67 9.16
N PHE A 49 -0.77 1.77 8.32
CA PHE A 49 -1.40 2.12 7.05
C PHE A 49 -2.78 2.78 7.27
N GLN A 50 -3.05 3.83 6.50
CA GLN A 50 -4.27 4.65 6.54
C GLN A 50 -4.85 4.73 5.12
N GLU A 51 -6.11 5.16 4.98
CA GLU A 51 -6.80 5.20 3.67
C GLU A 51 -6.02 6.05 2.65
N LYS A 52 -5.41 7.17 3.11
CA LYS A 52 -4.58 8.03 2.25
C LYS A 52 -3.41 7.29 1.62
N HIS A 53 -2.80 6.33 2.32
CA HIS A 53 -1.60 5.63 1.83
C HIS A 53 -1.89 4.71 0.63
N LEU A 54 -3.16 4.44 0.29
CA LEU A 54 -3.51 3.61 -0.87
C LEU A 54 -3.27 4.32 -2.20
N LEU A 55 -3.20 5.65 -2.20
CA LEU A 55 -2.98 6.46 -3.39
C LEU A 55 -1.76 7.35 -3.18
N TRP A 56 -0.95 7.49 -4.21
CA TRP A 56 0.17 8.42 -4.19
C TRP A 56 -0.35 9.87 -4.21
N PRO A 57 0.32 10.81 -3.52
CA PRO A 57 -0.01 12.21 -3.63
C PRO A 57 0.28 12.72 -5.04
N ILE A 58 -0.59 13.60 -5.54
CA ILE A 58 -0.32 14.34 -6.78
C ILE A 58 0.78 15.35 -6.49
N SER A 59 1.75 15.46 -7.40
CA SER A 59 2.88 16.39 -7.28
C SER A 59 2.41 17.83 -7.15
N ALA A 60 2.97 18.57 -6.19
CA ALA A 60 2.66 19.99 -5.97
C ALA A 60 2.92 20.84 -7.22
N ASN A 61 3.96 20.50 -8.01
CA ASN A 61 4.25 21.20 -9.26
C ASN A 61 3.14 21.03 -10.30
N GLU A 62 2.50 19.85 -10.34
CA GLU A 62 1.41 19.57 -11.27
C GLU A 62 0.12 20.28 -10.84
N ILE A 63 -0.17 20.31 -9.53
CA ILE A 63 -1.29 21.08 -8.98
C ILE A 63 -1.09 22.58 -9.24
N GLN A 64 0.12 23.10 -9.08
CA GLN A 64 0.44 24.50 -9.38
C GLN A 64 0.25 24.84 -10.86
N ARG A 65 0.60 23.92 -11.77
CA ARG A 65 0.48 24.11 -13.22
C ARG A 65 -0.94 23.98 -13.72
N ASN A 66 -1.75 23.11 -13.12
CA ASN A 66 -3.14 22.92 -13.47
C ASN A 66 -4.05 23.07 -12.25
N PRO A 67 -4.64 24.27 -12.05
CA PRO A 67 -5.55 24.55 -10.94
C PRO A 67 -6.84 23.71 -10.94
N SER A 68 -7.15 22.98 -12.02
CA SER A 68 -8.29 22.05 -12.04
C SER A 68 -7.98 20.71 -11.37
N LEU A 69 -6.72 20.42 -11.03
CA LEU A 69 -6.34 19.20 -10.33
C LEU A 69 -6.61 19.34 -8.83
N THR A 70 -7.45 18.46 -8.30
CA THR A 70 -7.70 18.33 -6.86
C THR A 70 -6.83 17.22 -6.27
N GLN A 71 -6.28 17.44 -5.08
CA GLN A 71 -5.45 16.46 -4.38
C GLN A 71 -6.26 15.23 -3.92
N ASN A 72 -5.58 14.08 -3.81
CA ASN A 72 -6.12 12.86 -3.22
C ASN A 72 -6.43 13.04 -1.74
N SER A 73 -7.47 12.37 -1.24
CA SER A 73 -7.93 12.53 0.14
C SER A 73 -6.85 12.19 1.18
N GLY A 74 -6.64 13.09 2.14
CA GLY A 74 -5.67 12.93 3.23
C GLY A 74 -4.27 13.46 2.93
N TYR A 75 -4.07 14.09 1.77
CA TYR A 75 -2.89 14.88 1.43
C TYR A 75 -3.29 16.36 1.31
N GLU A 76 -2.41 17.24 1.79
CA GLU A 76 -2.52 18.70 1.72
C GLU A 76 -1.56 19.27 0.66
#